data_AF-A0A2H0XGA8-F1
#
_entry.id   AF-A0A2H0XGA8-F1
#
_cell.length_a   1.000
_cell.length_b   1.000
_cell.length_c   1.000
_cell.angle_alpha   90.00
_cell.angle_beta   90.00
_cell.angle_gamma   90.00
#
_symmetry.space_group_name_H-M   'P 1'
#
loop_
_entity.id
_entity.type
_entity.pdbx_description
1 polymer ?
#
loop_
_entity_poly.entity_id
_entity_poly.type
_entity_poly.pdbx_seq_one_letter_code
_entity_poly.pdbx_strand_id
1 'polypeptide(L)'
;LKMPRIDLSTVKNRENTELIAFFSTNEFQLEVVNITTDIKIPTFVSMLINKMGNEPLFILSANTCLDPNMCLLGAMEELFQGYNSVMRTFKEYKNYPYISQFNDVKTSNDHILLYTRKEPILNLDFVLNFVENAYIQDFNEIENNSSENVLGDIKTCVEIFKKKDIDILIVDITKSDVAEAGFSVVKVIIPGMQPLNIDHNYPYLGIKRLYEVPKILGYTQHTTREDDLNKFPHPFP
;
A
#
# COMPACT_ATOMS: atom_id res chain seq x y z
N LEU A 1 5.13 -14.31 -3.29
CA LEU A 1 3.68 -14.31 -3.60
C LEU A 1 3.50 -13.67 -4.97
N LYS A 2 2.53 -14.09 -5.78
CA LYS A 2 2.24 -13.48 -7.09
C LYS A 2 0.86 -12.82 -7.02
N MET A 3 0.84 -11.55 -6.63
CA MET A 3 -0.40 -10.78 -6.58
C MET A 3 -0.81 -10.36 -8.00
N PRO A 4 -2.11 -10.21 -8.28
CA PRO A 4 -2.60 -9.71 -9.57
C PRO A 4 -2.09 -8.30 -9.87
N ARG A 5 -1.58 -8.10 -11.08
CA ARG A 5 -1.32 -6.77 -11.64
C ARG A 5 -2.53 -6.32 -12.42
N ILE A 6 -2.98 -5.10 -12.20
CA ILE A 6 -4.15 -4.53 -12.86
C ILE A 6 -3.81 -4.22 -14.32
N ASP A 7 -4.67 -4.64 -15.24
CA ASP A 7 -4.64 -4.14 -16.61
C ASP A 7 -5.15 -2.70 -16.64
N LEU A 8 -4.24 -1.73 -16.67
CA LEU A 8 -4.60 -0.32 -16.72
C LEU A 8 -5.33 0.07 -18.01
N SER A 9 -5.23 -0.74 -19.08
CA SER A 9 -5.94 -0.47 -20.34
C SER A 9 -7.44 -0.77 -20.26
N THR A 10 -7.87 -1.57 -19.28
CA THR A 10 -9.29 -1.89 -19.06
C THR A 10 -10.01 -0.85 -18.20
N VAL A 11 -9.28 0.08 -17.59
CA VAL A 11 -9.84 1.16 -16.76
C VAL A 11 -10.57 2.17 -17.64
N LYS A 12 -11.83 2.49 -17.29
CA LYS A 12 -12.70 3.38 -18.09
C LYS A 12 -13.08 4.68 -17.39
N ASN A 13 -12.92 4.75 -16.07
CA ASN A 13 -13.21 5.98 -15.33
C ASN A 13 -12.26 7.09 -15.78
N ARG A 14 -12.83 8.25 -16.13
CA ARG A 14 -12.10 9.35 -16.75
C ARG A 14 -10.94 9.86 -15.90
N GLU A 15 -11.17 10.13 -14.63
CA GLU A 15 -10.14 10.68 -13.71
C GLU A 15 -8.97 9.69 -13.58
N ASN A 16 -9.28 8.40 -13.45
CA ASN A 16 -8.26 7.36 -13.43
C ASN A 16 -7.48 7.29 -14.74
N THR A 17 -8.14 7.33 -15.90
CA THR A 17 -7.43 7.30 -17.19
C THR A 17 -6.53 8.51 -17.41
N GLU A 18 -6.93 9.70 -16.93
CA GLU A 18 -6.13 10.92 -17.00
C GLU A 18 -4.86 10.80 -16.14
N LEU A 19 -4.97 10.27 -14.91
CA LEU A 19 -3.79 10.05 -14.04
C LEU A 19 -2.88 8.92 -14.55
N ILE A 20 -3.43 7.84 -15.08
CA ILE A 20 -2.64 6.77 -15.71
C ILE A 20 -1.79 7.35 -16.84
N ALA A 21 -2.37 8.18 -17.70
CA ALA A 21 -1.66 8.86 -18.77
C ALA A 21 -0.61 9.84 -18.25
N PHE A 22 -0.91 10.56 -17.15
CA PHE A 22 0.02 11.50 -16.53
C PHE A 22 1.30 10.82 -16.02
N PHE A 23 1.19 9.66 -15.36
CA PHE A 23 2.35 8.94 -14.83
C PHE A 23 3.10 8.13 -15.87
N SER A 24 2.43 7.69 -16.94
CA SER A 24 3.01 6.87 -18.00
C SER A 24 3.87 7.70 -18.96
N THR A 25 5.10 7.99 -18.55
CA THR A 25 6.06 8.82 -19.30
C THR A 25 7.21 7.99 -19.89
N ASN A 26 8.15 8.62 -20.60
CA ASN A 26 9.38 7.95 -21.04
C ASN A 26 10.29 7.58 -19.86
N GLU A 27 10.27 8.36 -18.77
CA GLU A 27 11.12 8.16 -17.61
C GLU A 27 10.51 7.16 -16.62
N PHE A 28 9.21 7.28 -16.34
CA PHE A 28 8.54 6.47 -15.33
C PHE A 28 7.59 5.44 -15.92
N GLN A 29 7.47 4.33 -15.21
CA GLN A 29 6.49 3.27 -15.44
C GLN A 29 5.54 3.22 -14.23
N LEU A 30 4.25 3.38 -14.49
CA LEU A 30 3.20 3.16 -13.50
C LEU A 30 2.82 1.68 -13.53
N GLU A 31 2.83 1.05 -12.36
CA GLU A 31 2.36 -0.31 -12.15
C GLU A 31 1.39 -0.33 -11.00
N VAL A 32 0.27 -1.04 -11.13
CA VAL A 32 -0.74 -1.16 -10.08
C VAL A 32 -0.98 -2.62 -9.78
N VAL A 33 -0.83 -2.99 -8.52
CA VAL A 33 -1.04 -4.35 -8.03
C VAL A 33 -2.21 -4.38 -7.08
N ASN A 34 -3.08 -5.37 -7.24
CA ASN A 34 -4.17 -5.63 -6.35
C ASN A 34 -3.74 -6.55 -5.21
N ILE A 35 -3.69 -5.98 -4.01
CA ILE A 35 -3.31 -6.66 -2.77
C ILE A 35 -4.53 -6.93 -1.88
N THR A 36 -5.74 -6.92 -2.45
CA THR A 36 -6.99 -7.22 -1.74
C THR A 36 -6.86 -8.53 -0.98
N THR A 37 -7.04 -8.46 0.33
CA THR A 37 -6.83 -9.61 1.23
C THR A 37 -8.10 -10.46 1.35
N ASP A 38 -8.08 -11.42 2.28
CA ASP A 38 -9.27 -12.19 2.62
C ASP A 38 -10.43 -11.32 3.13
N ILE A 39 -10.16 -10.08 3.57
CA ILE A 39 -11.18 -9.07 3.96
C ILE A 39 -12.07 -8.65 2.79
N LYS A 40 -11.62 -8.80 1.54
CA LYS A 40 -12.41 -8.50 0.32
C LYS A 40 -12.81 -7.04 0.14
N ILE A 41 -12.09 -6.10 0.76
CA ILE A 41 -12.19 -4.67 0.41
C ILE A 41 -11.07 -4.36 -0.58
N PRO A 42 -11.39 -3.81 -1.78
CA PRO A 42 -10.39 -3.46 -2.78
C PRO A 42 -9.23 -2.69 -2.17
N THR A 43 -8.01 -3.17 -2.40
CA THR A 43 -6.77 -2.52 -1.95
C THR A 43 -5.75 -2.58 -3.07
N PHE A 44 -5.27 -1.41 -3.49
CA PHE A 44 -4.31 -1.29 -4.57
C PHE A 44 -3.01 -0.68 -4.07
N VAL A 45 -1.89 -1.22 -4.54
CA VAL A 45 -0.57 -0.59 -4.44
C VAL A 45 -0.24 -0.02 -5.81
N SER A 46 -0.04 1.29 -5.87
CA SER A 46 0.44 1.96 -7.08
C SER A 46 1.94 2.21 -6.94
N MET A 47 2.69 1.92 -7.99
CA MET A 47 4.14 1.96 -8.03
C MET A 47 4.62 2.80 -9.20
N LEU A 48 5.54 3.72 -8.93
CA LEU A 48 6.26 4.48 -9.92
C LEU A 48 7.72 4.01 -9.97
N ILE A 49 8.11 3.40 -11.08
CA ILE A 49 9.45 2.85 -11.29
C ILE A 49 10.18 3.71 -12.34
N ASN A 50 11.37 4.21 -12.03
CA ASN A 50 12.19 4.96 -12.98
C ASN A 50 12.91 4.01 -13.94
N LYS A 51 12.45 3.96 -15.21
CA LYS A 51 12.98 3.09 -16.26
C LYS A 51 14.40 3.45 -16.70
N MET A 52 14.83 4.69 -16.46
CA MET A 52 16.18 5.14 -16.77
C MET A 52 17.19 4.78 -15.68
N GLY A 53 16.71 4.23 -14.55
CA GLY A 53 17.54 3.95 -13.39
C GLY A 53 18.08 5.23 -12.75
N ASN A 54 17.37 6.36 -12.87
CA ASN A 54 17.70 7.61 -12.19
C ASN A 54 16.94 7.72 -10.87
N GLU A 55 17.48 8.49 -9.91
CA GLU A 55 16.78 8.80 -8.68
C GLU A 55 15.67 9.82 -8.97
N PRO A 56 14.44 9.67 -8.43
CA PRO A 56 14.03 8.62 -7.50
C PRO A 56 13.78 7.29 -8.24
N LEU A 57 14.38 6.20 -7.75
CA LEU A 57 14.30 4.89 -8.42
C LEU A 57 12.90 4.27 -8.35
N PHE A 58 12.31 4.29 -7.15
CA PHE A 58 11.06 3.61 -6.86
C PHE A 58 10.26 4.38 -5.83
N ILE A 59 8.99 4.60 -6.10
CA ILE A 59 8.03 5.23 -5.20
C ILE A 59 6.77 4.38 -5.23
N LEU A 60 6.09 4.25 -4.11
CA LEU A 60 4.77 3.64 -4.08
C LEU A 60 3.82 4.36 -3.13
N SER A 61 2.57 3.95 -3.24
CA SER A 61 1.48 4.29 -2.34
C SER A 61 0.52 3.11 -2.28
N ALA A 62 -0.40 3.13 -1.32
CA ALA A 62 -1.47 2.14 -1.28
C ALA A 62 -2.75 2.78 -0.76
N ASN A 63 -3.87 2.38 -1.34
CA ASN A 63 -5.18 2.82 -0.89
C ASN A 63 -6.14 1.64 -0.79
N THR A 64 -7.10 1.74 0.12
CA THR A 64 -8.17 0.76 0.36
C THR A 64 -9.51 1.48 0.31
N CYS A 65 -10.41 1.07 -0.58
CA CYS A 65 -11.74 1.65 -0.70
C CYS A 65 -12.76 0.62 -1.21
N LEU A 66 -14.04 0.80 -0.90
CA LEU A 66 -15.11 -0.08 -1.37
C LEU A 66 -15.40 0.08 -2.87
N ASP A 67 -15.26 1.30 -3.41
CA ASP A 67 -15.34 1.57 -4.85
C ASP A 67 -13.94 1.41 -5.48
N PRO A 68 -13.72 0.46 -6.40
CA PRO A 68 -12.43 0.27 -7.06
C PRO A 68 -11.92 1.51 -7.80
N ASN A 69 -12.80 2.33 -8.37
CA ASN A 69 -12.37 3.54 -9.07
C ASN A 69 -11.83 4.58 -8.08
N MET A 70 -12.52 4.80 -6.96
CA MET A 70 -12.05 5.68 -5.90
C MET A 70 -10.79 5.13 -5.21
N CYS A 71 -10.70 3.81 -5.08
CA CYS A 71 -9.52 3.11 -4.57
C CYS A 71 -8.29 3.41 -5.43
N LEU A 72 -8.42 3.20 -6.75
CA LEU A 72 -7.35 3.42 -7.72
C LEU A 72 -6.96 4.89 -7.80
N LEU A 73 -7.94 5.78 -7.83
CA LEU A 73 -7.75 7.23 -7.85
C LEU A 73 -6.93 7.68 -6.63
N GLY A 74 -7.40 7.34 -5.42
CA GLY A 74 -6.72 7.71 -4.18
C GLY A 74 -5.30 7.13 -4.08
N ALA A 75 -5.08 5.90 -4.57
CA ALA A 75 -3.73 5.33 -4.62
C ALA A 75 -2.81 6.17 -5.54
N MET A 76 -3.29 6.58 -6.71
CA MET A 76 -2.50 7.42 -7.64
C MET A 76 -2.31 8.86 -7.14
N GLU A 77 -3.30 9.43 -6.46
CA GLU A 77 -3.17 10.75 -5.82
C GLU A 77 -2.15 10.75 -4.68
N GLU A 78 -2.15 9.70 -3.85
CA GLU A 78 -1.11 9.50 -2.84
C GLU A 78 0.26 9.26 -3.47
N LEU A 79 0.33 8.60 -4.63
CA LEU A 79 1.59 8.41 -5.36
C LEU A 79 2.17 9.76 -5.80
N PHE A 80 1.32 10.68 -6.28
CA PHE A 80 1.72 12.04 -6.65
C PHE A 80 2.22 12.83 -5.43
N GLN A 81 1.51 12.75 -4.30
CA GLN A 81 1.94 13.36 -3.04
C GLN A 81 3.27 12.77 -2.55
N GLY A 82 3.41 11.45 -2.63
CA GLY A 82 4.62 10.70 -2.32
C GLY A 82 5.81 11.18 -3.14
N TYR A 83 5.65 11.36 -4.46
CA TYR A 83 6.69 11.92 -5.32
C TYR A 83 7.20 13.28 -4.83
N ASN A 84 6.29 14.20 -4.52
CA ASN A 84 6.65 15.52 -3.99
C ASN A 84 7.37 15.43 -2.64
N SER A 85 6.93 14.52 -1.76
CA SER A 85 7.58 14.24 -0.47
C SER A 85 9.01 13.72 -0.65
N VAL A 86 9.23 12.82 -1.60
CA VAL A 86 10.56 12.30 -1.95
C VAL A 86 11.47 13.42 -2.46
N MET A 87 10.96 14.28 -3.36
CA MET A 87 11.73 15.42 -3.87
C MET A 87 12.12 16.41 -2.77
N ARG A 88 11.27 16.59 -1.75
CA ARG A 88 11.59 17.37 -0.57
C ARG A 88 12.64 16.67 0.30
N THR A 89 12.48 15.38 0.53
CA THR A 89 13.40 14.54 1.30
C THR A 89 14.81 14.59 0.70
N PHE A 90 14.96 14.50 -0.62
CA PHE A 90 16.26 14.63 -1.29
C PHE A 90 16.96 15.97 -1.04
N LYS A 91 16.20 17.07 -0.89
CA LYS A 91 16.76 18.38 -0.57
C LYS A 91 17.21 18.46 0.89
N GLU A 92 16.36 17.98 1.81
CA GLU A 92 16.62 18.04 3.26
C GLU A 92 17.73 17.06 3.68
N TYR A 93 17.80 15.89 3.04
CA TYR A 93 18.69 14.76 3.39
C TYR A 93 19.80 14.54 2.36
N LYS A 94 20.20 15.58 1.61
CA LYS A 94 21.21 15.49 0.54
C LYS A 94 22.54 14.83 0.98
N ASN A 95 22.96 15.09 2.23
CA ASN A 95 24.20 14.56 2.80
C ASN A 95 23.95 13.39 3.77
N TYR A 96 22.73 12.83 3.80
CA TYR A 96 22.42 11.68 4.64
C TYR A 96 23.19 10.46 4.13
N PRO A 97 23.85 9.70 5.03
CA PRO A 97 24.63 8.54 4.62
C PRO A 97 23.75 7.50 3.92
N TYR A 98 24.37 6.74 3.04
CA TYR A 98 23.74 5.55 2.47
C TYR A 98 23.48 4.52 3.57
N ILE A 99 22.38 3.78 3.43
CA ILE A 99 21.97 2.71 4.34
C ILE A 99 22.85 1.51 4.03
N SER A 100 23.60 1.06 5.04
CA SER A 100 24.61 0.01 4.89
C SER A 100 24.13 -1.39 5.27
N GLN A 101 23.03 -1.44 6.04
CA GLN A 101 22.39 -2.66 6.52
C GLN A 101 20.91 -2.37 6.82
N PHE A 102 20.04 -3.36 6.66
CA PHE A 102 18.60 -3.16 6.89
C PHE A 102 18.25 -2.80 8.34
N ASN A 103 19.07 -3.16 9.33
CA ASN A 103 18.87 -2.78 10.73
C ASN A 103 19.07 -1.27 10.98
N ASP A 104 19.65 -0.53 10.03
CA ASP A 104 19.75 0.93 10.08
C ASP A 104 18.43 1.61 9.71
N VAL A 105 17.45 0.88 9.16
CA VAL A 105 16.14 1.43 8.78
C VAL A 105 15.23 1.51 10.01
N LYS A 106 15.10 2.71 10.57
CA LYS A 106 14.39 2.93 11.85
C LYS A 106 13.26 3.95 11.75
N THR A 107 13.27 4.75 10.70
CA THR A 107 12.33 5.84 10.48
C THR A 107 11.72 5.77 9.10
N SER A 108 10.55 6.40 8.96
CA SER A 108 9.90 6.70 7.68
C SER A 108 10.85 7.20 6.59
N ASN A 109 11.77 8.11 6.95
CA ASN A 109 12.71 8.68 5.98
C ASN A 109 13.79 7.68 5.56
N ASP A 110 14.20 6.76 6.44
CA ASP A 110 15.13 5.69 6.06
C ASP A 110 14.48 4.75 5.04
N HIS A 111 13.20 4.42 5.21
CA HIS A 111 12.45 3.65 4.21
C HIS A 111 12.36 4.38 2.86
N ILE A 112 12.03 5.68 2.87
CA ILE A 112 12.02 6.50 1.65
C ILE A 112 13.38 6.48 0.96
N LEU A 113 14.45 6.83 1.68
CA LEU A 113 15.79 6.94 1.13
C LEU A 113 16.29 5.59 0.61
N LEU A 114 15.98 4.50 1.33
CA LEU A 114 16.37 3.14 0.93
C LEU A 114 15.93 2.84 -0.50
N TYR A 115 14.67 3.14 -0.81
CA TYR A 115 14.02 2.74 -2.06
C TYR A 115 14.12 3.79 -3.18
N THR A 116 14.36 5.05 -2.85
CA THR A 116 14.40 6.14 -3.83
C THR A 116 15.81 6.49 -4.29
N ARG A 117 16.85 6.21 -3.50
CA ARG A 117 18.26 6.42 -3.88
C ARG A 117 18.89 5.16 -4.45
N LYS A 118 20.02 5.34 -5.15
CA LYS A 118 20.93 4.26 -5.60
C LYS A 118 21.73 3.68 -4.43
N GLU A 119 21.01 3.17 -3.44
CA GLU A 119 21.58 2.53 -2.26
C GLU A 119 22.35 1.27 -2.65
N PRO A 120 23.60 1.08 -2.22
CA PRO A 120 24.42 -0.07 -2.62
C PRO A 120 23.83 -1.43 -2.22
N ILE A 121 23.08 -1.46 -1.12
CA ILE A 121 22.49 -2.69 -0.57
C ILE A 121 21.16 -3.06 -1.21
N LEU A 122 20.51 -2.10 -1.89
CA LEU A 122 19.18 -2.32 -2.43
C LEU A 122 19.29 -2.78 -3.88
N ASN A 123 18.74 -3.96 -4.14
CA ASN A 123 18.40 -4.39 -5.48
C ASN A 123 16.87 -4.47 -5.58
N LEU A 124 16.30 -3.69 -6.52
CA LEU A 124 14.87 -3.65 -6.79
C LEU A 124 14.36 -4.89 -7.56
N ASP A 125 15.24 -5.85 -7.89
CA ASP A 125 14.87 -7.10 -8.56
C ASP A 125 13.69 -7.79 -7.87
N PHE A 126 13.56 -7.75 -6.55
CA PHE A 126 12.41 -8.39 -5.89
C PHE A 126 11.09 -7.70 -6.23
N VAL A 127 11.08 -6.36 -6.37
CA VAL A 127 9.92 -5.56 -6.77
C VAL A 127 9.63 -5.79 -8.25
N LEU A 128 10.66 -5.70 -9.10
CA LEU A 128 10.52 -5.87 -10.54
C LEU A 128 10.04 -7.29 -10.86
N ASN A 129 10.65 -8.32 -10.28
CA ASN A 129 10.22 -9.71 -10.45
C ASN A 129 8.79 -9.93 -9.93
N PHE A 130 8.39 -9.24 -8.86
CA PHE A 130 7.03 -9.33 -8.33
C PHE A 130 6.00 -8.77 -9.33
N VAL A 131 6.32 -7.68 -10.02
CA VAL A 131 5.47 -7.07 -11.06
C VAL A 131 5.49 -7.87 -12.36
N GLU A 132 6.67 -8.24 -12.87
CA GLU A 132 6.83 -8.90 -14.17
C GLU A 132 6.21 -10.30 -14.23
N ASN A 133 6.23 -11.02 -13.10
CA ASN A 133 5.70 -12.38 -13.02
C ASN A 133 4.25 -12.46 -12.51
N ALA A 134 3.61 -11.32 -12.28
CA ALA A 134 2.21 -11.24 -11.89
C ALA A 134 1.30 -11.64 -13.05
N TYR A 135 0.20 -12.31 -12.75
CA TYR A 135 -0.87 -12.47 -13.73
C TYR A 135 -1.63 -11.14 -13.85
N ILE A 136 -2.21 -10.92 -15.03
CA ILE A 136 -2.96 -9.70 -15.34
C ILE A 136 -4.41 -9.90 -14.95
N GLN A 137 -4.99 -8.93 -14.24
CA GLN A 137 -6.39 -8.88 -13.85
C GLN A 137 -7.09 -7.73 -14.58
N ASP A 138 -8.23 -8.01 -15.22
CA ASP A 138 -9.09 -6.97 -15.76
C ASP A 138 -9.69 -6.15 -14.60
N PHE A 139 -9.49 -4.84 -14.64
CA PHE A 139 -9.98 -3.93 -13.60
C PHE A 139 -11.50 -4.02 -13.40
N ASN A 140 -12.26 -4.29 -14.46
CA ASN A 140 -13.72 -4.38 -14.41
C ASN A 140 -14.24 -5.66 -13.74
N GLU A 141 -13.37 -6.64 -13.46
CA GLU A 141 -13.72 -7.84 -12.69
C GLU A 141 -13.77 -7.57 -11.18
N ILE A 142 -13.31 -6.41 -10.73
CA ILE A 142 -13.26 -6.06 -9.31
C ILE A 142 -14.61 -5.52 -8.88
N GLU A 143 -15.23 -6.20 -7.92
CA GLU A 143 -16.55 -5.85 -7.41
C GLU A 143 -16.54 -4.50 -6.70
N ASN A 144 -17.51 -3.65 -7.04
CA ASN A 144 -17.79 -2.44 -6.30
C ASN A 144 -18.76 -2.75 -5.16
N ASN A 145 -18.28 -2.59 -3.93
CA ASN A 145 -19.06 -2.83 -2.71
C ASN A 145 -19.46 -1.52 -2.01
N SER A 146 -19.30 -0.36 -2.66
CA SER A 146 -19.74 0.92 -2.10
C SER A 146 -21.26 1.02 -2.15
N SER A 147 -21.77 1.87 -1.26
CA SER A 147 -23.18 2.20 -1.13
C SER A 147 -23.42 3.65 -1.57
N GLU A 148 -24.65 4.12 -1.44
CA GLU A 148 -25.03 5.47 -1.85
C GLU A 148 -24.47 6.58 -0.92
N ASN A 149 -23.99 6.22 0.28
CA ASN A 149 -23.51 7.19 1.26
C ASN A 149 -22.53 6.58 2.27
N VAL A 150 -21.78 7.45 2.95
CA VAL A 150 -20.74 7.06 3.93
C VAL A 150 -21.29 6.15 5.03
N LEU A 151 -22.53 6.35 5.50
CA LEU A 151 -23.10 5.50 6.54
C LEU A 151 -23.35 4.07 6.04
N GLY A 152 -23.79 3.92 4.79
CA GLY A 152 -23.92 2.61 4.16
C GLY A 152 -22.56 1.92 4.02
N ASP A 153 -21.52 2.66 3.63
CA ASP A 153 -20.17 2.13 3.47
C ASP A 153 -19.59 1.62 4.79
N ILE A 154 -19.79 2.40 5.87
CA ILE A 154 -19.41 1.98 7.21
C ILE A 154 -20.14 0.70 7.60
N LYS A 155 -21.45 0.59 7.33
CA LYS A 155 -22.23 -0.63 7.59
C LYS A 155 -21.73 -1.82 6.77
N THR A 156 -21.37 -1.62 5.50
CA THR A 156 -20.77 -2.65 4.66
C THR A 156 -19.46 -3.16 5.28
N CYS A 157 -18.56 -2.25 5.67
CA CYS A 157 -17.30 -2.62 6.35
C CYS A 157 -17.57 -3.40 7.64
N VAL A 158 -18.48 -2.93 8.50
CA VAL A 158 -18.84 -3.61 9.76
C VAL A 158 -19.35 -5.02 9.50
N GLU A 159 -20.24 -5.20 8.52
CA GLU A 159 -20.78 -6.52 8.19
C GLU A 159 -19.73 -7.47 7.59
N ILE A 160 -18.76 -6.95 6.84
CA ILE A 160 -17.61 -7.74 6.33
C ILE A 160 -16.80 -8.34 7.49
N PHE A 161 -16.41 -7.52 8.46
CA PHE A 161 -15.62 -8.00 9.61
C PHE A 161 -16.46 -8.90 10.53
N LYS A 162 -17.73 -8.59 10.75
CA LYS A 162 -18.65 -9.41 11.54
C LYS A 162 -18.84 -10.81 10.94
N LYS A 163 -18.99 -10.94 9.63
CA LYS A 163 -19.07 -12.25 8.94
C LYS A 163 -17.80 -13.10 9.11
N LYS A 164 -16.68 -12.46 9.44
CA LYS A 164 -15.39 -13.10 9.69
C LYS A 164 -15.11 -13.35 11.17
N ASP A 165 -16.05 -13.04 12.06
CA ASP A 165 -15.88 -13.13 13.50
C ASP A 165 -14.69 -12.29 14.00
N ILE A 166 -14.54 -11.08 13.44
CA ILE A 166 -13.49 -10.12 13.83
C ILE A 166 -14.16 -8.92 14.48
N ASP A 167 -13.76 -8.63 15.72
CA ASP A 167 -14.23 -7.46 16.46
C ASP A 167 -13.73 -6.15 15.84
N ILE A 168 -14.58 -5.11 15.93
CA ILE A 168 -14.21 -3.74 15.63
C ILE A 168 -14.45 -2.91 16.88
N LEU A 169 -13.42 -2.21 17.34
CA LEU A 169 -13.49 -1.22 18.41
C LEU A 169 -13.40 0.16 17.79
N ILE A 170 -14.38 1.02 18.06
CA ILE A 170 -14.41 2.40 17.61
C ILE A 170 -14.40 3.29 18.85
N VAL A 171 -13.40 4.17 18.94
CA VAL A 171 -13.25 5.09 20.06
C VAL A 171 -13.34 6.51 19.54
N ASP A 172 -14.30 7.28 20.04
CA ASP A 172 -14.32 8.73 19.84
C ASP A 172 -13.22 9.35 20.72
N ILE A 173 -12.27 10.00 20.07
CA ILE A 173 -11.15 10.70 20.72
C ILE A 173 -11.19 12.20 20.47
N THR A 174 -12.34 12.71 20.02
CA THR A 174 -12.56 14.12 19.72
C THR A 174 -12.31 14.97 20.97
N LYS A 175 -11.42 15.95 20.85
CA LYS A 175 -11.15 16.95 21.90
C LYS A 175 -12.16 18.09 21.79
N SER A 176 -12.44 18.77 22.90
CA SER A 176 -13.49 19.80 22.96
C SER A 176 -13.24 20.96 21.99
N ASP A 177 -12.00 21.42 21.88
CA ASP A 177 -11.57 22.44 20.93
C ASP A 177 -11.73 22.00 19.46
N VAL A 178 -11.47 20.72 19.17
CA VAL A 178 -11.71 20.13 17.84
C VAL A 178 -13.20 20.03 17.51
N ALA A 179 -14.02 19.65 18.49
CA ALA A 179 -15.48 19.61 18.36
C ALA A 179 -16.08 21.01 18.17
N GLU A 180 -15.59 22.01 18.91
CA GLU A 180 -15.97 23.42 18.75
C GLU A 180 -15.66 23.95 17.33
N ALA A 181 -14.59 23.44 16.72
CA ALA A 181 -14.25 23.72 15.32
C ALA A 181 -15.09 22.94 14.29
N GLY A 182 -16.02 22.08 14.73
CA GLY A 182 -16.93 21.31 13.86
C GLY A 182 -16.35 20.01 13.32
N PHE A 183 -15.25 19.50 13.88
CA PHE A 183 -14.61 18.26 13.46
C PHE A 183 -14.87 17.11 14.44
N SER A 184 -14.69 15.88 13.95
CA SER A 184 -14.74 14.65 14.76
C SER A 184 -13.49 13.81 14.48
N VAL A 185 -12.97 13.18 15.53
CA VAL A 185 -11.78 12.33 15.45
C VAL A 185 -12.10 10.98 16.09
N VAL A 186 -12.01 9.93 15.28
CA VAL A 186 -12.25 8.55 15.73
C VAL A 186 -10.98 7.73 15.57
N LYS A 187 -10.76 6.80 16.49
CA LYS A 187 -9.75 5.76 16.38
C LYS A 187 -10.44 4.41 16.24
N VAL A 188 -10.21 3.75 15.11
CA VAL A 188 -10.71 2.40 14.85
C VAL A 188 -9.59 1.40 15.11
N ILE A 189 -9.88 0.38 15.91
CA ILE A 189 -8.96 -0.71 16.25
C ILE A 189 -9.65 -2.01 15.86
N ILE A 190 -9.02 -2.78 14.99
CA ILE A 190 -9.53 -4.08 14.52
C ILE A 190 -8.51 -5.14 14.95
N PRO A 191 -8.70 -5.79 16.12
CA PRO A 191 -7.76 -6.76 16.64
C PRO A 191 -7.42 -7.86 15.63
N GLY A 192 -6.13 -8.18 15.57
CA GLY A 192 -5.57 -9.15 14.64
C GLY A 192 -5.23 -8.60 13.27
N MET A 193 -5.65 -7.39 12.86
CA MET A 193 -5.16 -6.78 11.61
C MET A 193 -3.65 -6.53 11.68
N GLN A 194 -2.97 -6.62 10.53
CA GLN A 194 -1.51 -6.48 10.45
C GLN A 194 -1.13 -5.00 10.38
N PRO A 195 -0.44 -4.45 11.40
CA PRO A 195 0.11 -3.10 11.31
C PRO A 195 1.41 -3.09 10.49
N LEU A 196 1.70 -1.93 9.91
CA LEU A 196 2.95 -1.63 9.25
C LEU A 196 3.99 -1.16 10.30
N ASN A 197 5.20 -1.70 10.29
CA ASN A 197 6.24 -1.39 11.28
C ASN A 197 7.26 -0.38 10.74
N ILE A 198 7.37 0.80 11.36
CA ILE A 198 8.32 1.84 10.93
C ILE A 198 9.78 1.54 11.31
N ASP A 199 10.02 0.90 12.46
CA ASP A 199 11.36 0.42 12.77
C ASP A 199 11.49 -1.02 12.27
N HIS A 200 12.41 -1.25 11.32
CA HIS A 200 12.61 -2.56 10.70
C HIS A 200 13.02 -3.63 11.72
N ASN A 201 13.62 -3.24 12.85
CA ASN A 201 14.09 -4.16 13.87
C ASN A 201 12.96 -4.72 14.75
N TYR A 202 11.74 -4.16 14.67
CA TYR A 202 10.61 -4.56 15.50
C TYR A 202 9.37 -4.95 14.66
N PRO A 203 9.47 -6.00 13.83
CA PRO A 203 8.34 -6.47 13.03
C PRO A 203 7.23 -7.09 13.91
N TYR A 204 5.97 -6.91 13.51
CA TYR A 204 4.81 -7.50 14.18
C TYR A 204 4.59 -8.96 13.74
N LEU A 205 5.41 -9.88 14.27
CA LEU A 205 5.41 -11.30 13.87
C LEU A 205 4.39 -12.18 14.62
N GLY A 206 3.74 -11.65 15.67
CA GLY A 206 2.81 -12.41 16.51
C GLY A 206 1.40 -12.60 15.93
N ILE A 207 1.14 -12.15 14.70
CA ILE A 207 -0.21 -12.05 14.14
C ILE A 207 -0.47 -13.19 13.17
N LYS A 208 -1.45 -14.05 13.48
CA LYS A 208 -1.75 -15.27 12.69
C LYS A 208 -2.00 -15.02 11.21
N ARG A 209 -2.72 -13.94 10.87
CA ARG A 209 -3.07 -13.64 9.48
C ARG A 209 -1.87 -13.36 8.59
N LEU A 210 -0.74 -12.93 9.13
CA LEU A 210 0.53 -12.81 8.40
C LEU A 210 0.92 -14.14 7.73
N TYR A 211 0.63 -15.25 8.38
CA TYR A 211 1.00 -16.60 7.95
C TYR A 211 -0.10 -17.33 7.18
N GLU A 212 -1.36 -17.17 7.62
CA GLU A 212 -2.50 -17.95 7.12
C GLU A 212 -3.15 -17.35 5.85
N VAL A 213 -3.22 -16.02 5.74
CA VAL A 213 -3.92 -15.35 4.62
C VAL A 213 -3.31 -15.67 3.25
N PRO A 214 -1.97 -15.75 3.08
CA PRO A 214 -1.38 -16.18 1.82
C PRO A 214 -1.89 -17.54 1.33
N LYS A 215 -2.19 -18.47 2.24
CA LYS A 215 -2.78 -19.78 1.90
C LYS A 215 -4.27 -19.65 1.58
N ILE A 216 -5.02 -18.89 2.38
CA ILE A 216 -6.46 -18.64 2.16
C ILE A 216 -6.71 -18.06 0.75
N LEU A 217 -5.81 -17.18 0.29
CA LEU A 217 -5.86 -16.56 -1.03
C LEU A 217 -5.27 -17.44 -2.15
N GLY A 218 -4.73 -18.62 -1.82
CA GLY A 218 -4.16 -19.54 -2.80
C GLY A 218 -2.77 -19.16 -3.32
N TYR A 219 -2.11 -18.15 -2.75
CA TYR A 219 -0.75 -17.75 -3.13
C TYR A 219 0.33 -18.73 -2.64
N THR A 220 0.00 -19.55 -1.65
CA THR A 220 0.86 -20.60 -1.10
C THR A 220 0.03 -21.86 -0.84
N GLN A 221 0.66 -23.04 -0.94
CA GLN A 221 -0.01 -24.32 -0.69
C GLN A 221 -0.12 -24.65 0.81
N HIS A 222 0.73 -24.04 1.63
CA HIS A 222 0.84 -24.27 3.07
C HIS A 222 0.87 -22.93 3.80
N THR A 223 0.58 -22.95 5.10
CA THR A 223 0.73 -21.78 5.97
C THR A 223 2.19 -21.32 5.92
N THR A 224 2.40 -20.04 5.67
CA THR A 224 3.76 -19.47 5.55
C THR A 224 4.51 -19.66 6.86
N ARG A 225 5.82 -19.96 6.81
CA ARG A 225 6.67 -19.99 8.00
C ARG A 225 7.38 -18.66 8.16
N GLU A 226 7.77 -18.32 9.38
CA GLU A 226 8.48 -17.08 9.69
C GLU A 226 9.78 -16.95 8.88
N ASP A 227 10.54 -18.03 8.71
CA ASP A 227 11.78 -18.06 7.91
C ASP A 227 11.57 -17.74 6.42
N ASP A 228 10.35 -17.94 5.92
CA ASP A 228 9.98 -17.70 4.53
C ASP A 228 9.46 -16.26 4.30
N LEU A 229 9.32 -15.46 5.37
CA LEU A 229 8.88 -14.07 5.26
C LEU A 229 9.92 -13.19 4.58
N ASN A 230 9.44 -12.10 3.95
CA ASN A 230 10.31 -11.09 3.36
C ASN A 230 11.17 -10.44 4.46
N LYS A 231 12.49 -10.46 4.28
CA LYS A 231 13.47 -9.88 5.19
C LYS A 231 13.85 -8.44 4.82
N PHE A 232 13.38 -7.94 3.69
CA PHE A 232 13.62 -6.58 3.26
C PHE A 232 12.70 -5.62 4.03
N PRO A 233 13.18 -4.43 4.43
CA PRO A 233 12.33 -3.36 4.94
C PRO A 233 11.22 -3.06 3.95
N HIS A 234 10.00 -2.75 4.41
CA HIS A 234 8.94 -2.38 3.48
C HIS A 234 9.28 -1.05 2.78
N PRO A 235 8.73 -0.78 1.58
CA PRO A 235 9.06 0.46 0.87
C PRO A 235 8.16 1.66 1.18
N PHE A 236 7.18 1.51 2.07
CA PHE A 236 6.31 2.61 2.52
C PHE A 236 7.04 3.63 3.42
N PRO A 237 6.71 4.93 3.31
CA PRO A 237 7.12 5.95 4.26
C PRO A 237 6.45 5.76 5.63
#